data_AF-A0A2E8VII7-F1
#
_entry.id   AF-A0A2E8VII7-F1
#
_cell.length_a   1.000
_cell.length_b   1.000
_cell.length_c   1.000
_cell.angle_alpha   90.00
_cell.angle_beta   90.00
_cell.angle_gamma   90.00
#
_symmetry.space_group_name_H-M   'P 1'
#
loop_
_entity.id
_entity.type
_entity.pdbx_description
1 polymer ?
#
loop_
_entity_poly.entity_id
_entity_poly.type
_entity_poly.pdbx_seq_one_letter_code
_entity_poly.pdbx_strand_id
1 'polypeptide(L)'
;MPEIGPRRHPRRGGQPDVVLPSFEYEDFPQGLVMLYHSPRQLCSLAEGLVTGAGRHFDEAVSIGHSECMKLGANRCRLELTIGAHEDEYAA
;
A
#
# COMPACT_ATOMS: atom_id res chain seq x y z
N MET A 1 31.64 32.05 -22.31
CA MET A 1 30.58 31.05 -22.59
C MET A 1 30.22 30.38 -21.28
N PRO A 2 28.95 30.37 -20.83
CA PRO A 2 28.55 29.60 -19.65
C PRO A 2 28.05 28.21 -20.08
N GLU A 3 28.57 27.17 -19.43
CA GLU A 3 28.23 25.77 -19.72
C GLU A 3 26.86 25.41 -19.14
N ILE A 4 25.97 24.94 -20.00
CA ILE A 4 24.62 24.48 -19.66
C ILE A 4 24.74 23.04 -19.15
N GLY A 5 24.85 22.88 -17.82
CA GLY A 5 24.72 21.58 -17.17
C GLY A 5 23.31 20.97 -17.37
N PRO A 6 23.15 19.64 -17.20
CA PRO A 6 21.90 18.97 -17.52
C PRO A 6 20.77 19.49 -16.63
N ARG A 7 19.69 19.97 -17.25
CA ARG A 7 18.48 20.43 -16.55
C ARG A 7 17.79 19.26 -15.84
N ARG A 8 18.24 18.93 -14.64
CA ARG A 8 17.49 18.05 -13.74
C ARG A 8 16.29 18.84 -13.23
N HIS A 9 15.09 18.45 -13.69
CA HIS A 9 13.84 18.96 -13.15
C HIS A 9 13.83 18.68 -11.64
N PRO A 10 13.50 19.67 -10.79
CA PRO A 10 13.36 19.41 -9.36
C PRO A 10 12.15 18.50 -9.14
N ARG A 11 12.38 17.26 -8.69
CA ARG A 11 11.34 16.47 -8.00
C ARG A 11 11.09 17.14 -6.65
N ARG A 12 10.25 18.18 -6.61
CA ARG A 12 9.69 18.74 -5.37
C ARG A 12 8.19 18.52 -5.37
N GLY A 13 7.67 17.98 -4.26
CA GLY A 13 6.22 17.92 -4.07
C GLY A 13 5.74 17.23 -2.80
N GLY A 14 6.42 17.40 -1.67
CA GLY A 14 5.83 17.12 -0.36
C GLY A 14 5.78 18.42 0.43
N GLN A 15 4.61 18.80 0.97
CA GLN A 15 4.56 19.88 1.95
C GLN A 15 5.35 19.46 3.21
N PRO A 16 6.09 20.39 3.85
CA PRO A 16 7.03 20.07 4.92
C PRO A 16 6.40 19.37 6.13
N ASP A 17 5.10 19.58 6.35
CA ASP A 17 4.38 19.06 7.53
C ASP A 17 3.45 17.87 7.21
N VAL A 18 3.52 17.34 5.98
CA VAL A 18 2.64 16.24 5.57
C VAL A 18 3.31 14.90 5.86
N VAL A 19 2.86 14.27 6.94
CA VAL A 19 3.22 12.88 7.23
C VAL A 19 2.26 11.96 6.48
N LEU A 20 2.78 11.35 5.41
CA LEU A 20 2.07 10.35 4.61
C LEU A 20 2.14 8.98 5.29
N PRO A 21 1.10 8.14 5.16
CA PRO A 21 1.24 6.72 5.47
C PRO A 21 2.27 6.08 4.55
N SER A 22 3.04 5.13 5.08
CA SER A 22 3.92 4.26 4.30
C SER A 22 3.25 2.90 4.12
N PHE A 23 3.33 2.39 2.89
CA PHE A 23 2.87 1.06 2.52
C PHE A 23 4.06 0.31 1.94
N GLU A 24 4.37 -0.84 2.53
CA GLU A 24 5.31 -1.81 1.97
C GLU A 24 4.53 -3.10 1.72
N TYR A 25 5.03 -3.96 0.82
CA TYR A 25 4.40 -5.24 0.58
C TYR A 25 5.44 -6.35 0.39
N GLU A 26 5.02 -7.56 0.72
CA GLU A 26 5.78 -8.79 0.51
C GLU A 26 4.90 -9.77 -0.27
N ASP A 27 5.42 -10.27 -1.39
CA ASP A 27 4.73 -11.29 -2.17
C ASP A 27 4.81 -12.65 -1.48
N PHE A 28 3.74 -13.44 -1.56
CA PHE A 28 3.75 -14.84 -1.17
C PHE A 28 2.87 -15.67 -2.12
N PRO A 29 3.01 -17.01 -2.17
CA PRO A 29 2.43 -17.80 -3.26
C PRO A 29 0.90 -17.76 -3.38
N GLN A 30 0.17 -17.31 -2.36
CA GLN A 30 -1.30 -17.25 -2.33
C GLN A 30 -1.84 -15.81 -2.17
N GLY A 31 -0.99 -14.79 -2.35
CA GLY A 31 -1.41 -13.39 -2.26
C GLY A 31 -0.27 -12.44 -1.90
N LEU A 32 -0.56 -11.42 -1.11
CA LEU A 32 0.43 -10.45 -0.67
C LEU A 32 0.23 -10.03 0.79
N VAL A 33 1.32 -9.71 1.46
CA VAL A 33 1.30 -9.12 2.79
C VAL A 33 1.52 -7.63 2.63
N MET A 34 0.59 -6.81 3.10
CA MET A 34 0.74 -5.37 3.16
C MET A 34 1.17 -4.94 4.57
N LEU A 35 2.32 -4.28 4.66
CA LEU A 35 2.83 -3.65 5.87
C LEU A 35 2.45 -2.17 5.86
N TYR A 36 1.47 -1.82 6.69
CA TYR A 36 0.98 -0.46 6.84
C TYR A 36 1.60 0.20 8.06
N HIS A 37 2.23 1.36 7.87
CA HIS A 37 2.71 2.18 8.98
C HIS A 37 2.24 3.63 8.83
N SER A 38 1.67 4.16 9.90
CA SER A 38 1.20 5.53 9.96
C SER A 38 1.10 6.00 11.41
N PRO A 39 1.64 7.18 11.75
CA PRO A 39 1.47 7.74 13.09
C PRO A 39 0.00 8.03 13.44
N ARG A 40 -0.89 8.09 12.44
CA ARG A 40 -2.33 8.31 12.64
C ARG A 40 -3.10 7.03 13.02
N GLN A 41 -2.47 5.86 12.96
CA GLN A 41 -3.06 4.57 13.34
C GLN A 41 -4.41 4.24 12.70
N LEU A 42 -4.65 4.73 11.48
CA LEU A 42 -5.89 4.51 10.73
C LEU A 42 -5.91 3.11 10.07
N CYS A 43 -5.73 2.02 10.84
CA CYS A 43 -5.61 0.68 10.22
C CYS A 43 -6.92 0.21 9.57
N SER A 44 -8.08 0.60 10.10
CA SER A 44 -9.38 0.34 9.45
C SER A 44 -9.54 1.05 8.10
N LEU A 45 -8.82 2.16 7.88
CA LEU A 45 -8.76 2.80 6.56
C LEU A 45 -7.96 1.95 5.58
N ALA A 46 -6.82 1.40 6.01
CA ALA A 46 -6.02 0.51 5.18
C ALA A 46 -6.79 -0.75 4.77
N GLU A 47 -7.53 -1.36 5.71
CA GLU A 47 -8.45 -2.47 5.41
C GLU A 47 -9.54 -2.07 4.41
N GLY A 48 -10.17 -0.90 4.61
CA GLY A 48 -11.20 -0.38 3.72
C GLY A 48 -10.69 -0.08 2.30
N LEU A 49 -9.45 0.39 2.15
CA LEU A 49 -8.81 0.60 0.85
C LEU A 49 -8.64 -0.73 0.10
N VAL A 50 -8.19 -1.77 0.80
CA VAL A 50 -8.03 -3.11 0.21
C VAL A 50 -9.39 -3.70 -0.18
N THR A 51 -10.39 -3.63 0.70
CA THR A 51 -11.76 -4.08 0.37
C THR A 51 -12.35 -3.30 -0.80
N GLY A 52 -12.11 -1.98 -0.86
CA GLY A 52 -12.53 -1.13 -1.96
C GLY A 52 -11.87 -1.51 -3.28
N ALA A 53 -10.57 -1.81 -3.25
CA ALA A 53 -9.83 -2.30 -4.42
C ALA A 53 -10.38 -3.64 -4.91
N GLY A 54 -10.56 -4.62 -4.02
CA GLY A 54 -11.16 -5.92 -4.39
C GLY A 54 -12.52 -5.76 -5.07
N ARG A 55 -13.40 -4.93 -4.51
CA ARG A 55 -14.70 -4.60 -5.16
C ARG A 55 -14.57 -3.90 -6.51
N HIS A 56 -13.56 -3.05 -6.67
CA HIS A 56 -13.37 -2.31 -7.92
C HIS A 56 -12.90 -3.20 -9.06
N PHE A 57 -12.05 -4.18 -8.74
CA PHE A 57 -11.51 -5.16 -9.70
C PHE A 57 -12.32 -6.45 -9.77
N ASP A 58 -13.47 -6.51 -9.10
CA ASP A 58 -14.30 -7.71 -8.95
C ASP A 58 -13.53 -8.92 -8.38
N GLU A 59 -12.48 -8.68 -7.59
CA GLU A 59 -11.64 -9.71 -6.99
C GLU A 59 -12.08 -10.06 -5.56
N ALA A 60 -12.23 -11.35 -5.30
CA ALA A 60 -12.46 -11.87 -3.96
C ALA A 60 -11.18 -11.77 -3.09
N VAL A 61 -11.05 -10.69 -2.31
CA VAL A 61 -9.93 -10.50 -1.38
C VAL A 61 -10.33 -10.84 0.05
N SER A 62 -9.58 -11.75 0.68
CA SER A 62 -9.65 -12.03 2.12
C SER A 62 -8.53 -11.29 2.86
N ILE A 63 -8.85 -10.66 3.99
CA ILE A 63 -7.91 -9.85 4.78
C ILE A 63 -7.73 -10.47 6.16
N GLY A 64 -6.51 -10.88 6.50
CA GLY A 64 -6.07 -11.20 7.86
C GLY A 64 -5.29 -10.04 8.45
N HIS A 65 -5.56 -9.66 9.70
CA HIS A 65 -4.86 -8.56 10.37
C HIS A 65 -4.12 -9.11 11.60
N SER A 66 -2.88 -9.56 11.41
CA SER A 66 -2.10 -10.29 12.43
C SER A 66 -1.38 -9.38 13.41
N GLU A 67 -0.86 -8.24 12.96
CA GLU A 67 -0.22 -7.24 13.83
C GLU A 67 -0.89 -5.89 13.66
N CYS A 68 -1.11 -5.14 14.74
CA CYS A 68 -1.79 -3.85 14.67
C CYS A 68 -1.14 -2.80 15.57
N MET A 69 -0.92 -1.60 15.04
CA MET A 69 -0.36 -0.47 15.80
C MET A 69 -1.30 -0.01 16.94
N LYS A 70 -2.61 -0.21 16.79
CA LYS A 70 -3.56 0.06 17.89
C LYS A 70 -3.39 -0.91 19.06
N LEU A 71 -2.79 -2.07 18.82
CA LEU A 71 -2.50 -3.10 19.82
C LEU A 71 -1.06 -3.01 20.35
N GLY A 72 -0.30 -1.97 19.97
CA GLY A 72 1.07 -1.75 20.41
C GLY A 72 2.15 -2.31 19.48
N ALA A 73 1.80 -2.84 18.31
CA ALA A 73 2.77 -3.24 17.30
C ALA A 73 3.42 -2.01 16.62
N ASN A 74 4.61 -2.18 16.06
CA ASN A 74 5.30 -1.09 15.34
C ASN A 74 4.65 -0.76 13.98
N ARG A 75 3.94 -1.72 13.38
CA ARG A 75 3.25 -1.58 12.10
C ARG A 75 2.00 -2.47 12.08
N CYS A 76 1.07 -2.16 11.18
CA CYS A 76 -0.09 -3.01 10.91
C CYS A 76 0.30 -4.01 9.81
N ARG A 77 0.13 -5.31 10.05
CA ARG A 77 0.41 -6.39 9.09
C ARG A 77 -0.90 -6.95 8.57
N LEU A 78 -1.12 -6.79 7.27
CA LEU A 78 -2.35 -7.19 6.60
C LEU A 78 -2.03 -8.29 5.59
N GLU A 79 -2.50 -9.49 5.86
CA GLU A 79 -2.35 -10.68 5.03
C GLU A 79 -3.50 -10.75 4.04
N LEU A 80 -3.20 -10.53 2.76
CA LEU A 80 -4.20 -10.54 1.71
C LEU A 80 -4.12 -11.85 0.96
N THR A 81 -5.22 -12.58 0.91
CA THR A 81 -5.38 -13.75 0.05
C THR A 81 -6.33 -13.39 -1.06
N ILE A 82 -5.84 -13.47 -2.29
CA ILE A 82 -6.62 -13.19 -3.49
C ILE A 82 -7.21 -14.52 -3.94
N GLY A 83 -8.54 -14.62 -3.94
CA GLY A 83 -9.22 -15.75 -4.56
C GLY A 83 -8.89 -15.73 -6.05
N ALA A 84 -8.44 -16.86 -6.59
CA ALA A 84 -8.04 -16.94 -7.99
C ALA A 84 -9.18 -16.45 -8.91
N HIS A 85 -9.04 -15.22 -9.40
CA HIS A 85 -9.76 -14.78 -10.57
C HIS A 85 -8.89 -15.20 -11.76
N GLU A 86 -9.37 -16.21 -12.48
CA GLU A 86 -9.13 -16.24 -13.92
C GLU A 86 -9.60 -14.86 -14.40
N ASP A 87 -8.69 -14.02 -14.89
CA ASP A 87 -8.93 -13.22 -16.10
C ASP A 87 -7.73 -12.31 -16.46
N GLU A 88 -7.22 -12.58 -17.66
CA GLU A 88 -7.22 -11.60 -18.74
C GLU A 88 -6.33 -10.34 -18.60
N TYR A 89 -5.04 -10.54 -18.31
CA TYR A 89 -3.97 -9.67 -18.82
C TYR A 89 -3.27 -10.29 -20.03
N ALA A 90 -4.05 -10.70 -21.03
CA ALA A 90 -3.59 -11.03 -22.37
C ALA A 90 -4.33 -10.15 -23.38
N ALA A 91 -3.97 -8.86 -23.41
CA ALA A 91 -4.34 -7.95 -24.49
C ALA A 91 -3.11 -7.15 -24.93
#